data_AF-A0AAV9R2J7-F1
#
_entry.id   AF-A0AAV9R2J7-F1
#
_cell.length_a   1.000
_cell.length_b   1.000
_cell.length_c   1.000
_cell.angle_alpha   90.00
_cell.angle_beta   90.00
_cell.angle_gamma   90.00
#
_symmetry.space_group_name_H-M   'P 1'
#
loop_
_entity.id
_entity.type
_entity.pdbx_description
1 polymer ?
#
loop_
_entity_poly.entity_id
_entity_poly.type
_entity_poly.pdbx_seq_one_letter_code
_entity_poly.pdbx_strand_id
1 'polypeptide(L)'
;MMLIIRASVLRECLPEVFNSEAGSGAKQDRQHKLSCILMKCLEYSQSIQSQAEKVDAALHSLLMKLEPQRQHLACLGTWILYHNLRIMIQYLLSGFELELYSMHEYYYIYWYLSEFLYAWLMSTLSRADSSQMAEERILEEQLKGRSSKKTKKKKKARPLGKEITMSQAYQNMCAGMYKTMVALDMDGKVRKPQFELDSEQVRYEHRFAPFNSVVTPPPVHYIQFKEMSDLKKYNPPPGSADLYLAASKHFQQAKLILESVPNPDAEVNRILKVAKPNIVVMKLLAGGHKKETKVLPEFDFSAHKYFPIVKII
;
A
#
# COMPACT_ATOMS: atom_id res chain seq x y z
N MET A 1 7.07 24.89 -11.13
CA MET A 1 5.60 24.82 -10.94
C MET A 1 5.12 23.56 -10.21
N MET A 2 5.70 22.38 -10.43
CA MET A 2 5.24 21.09 -9.85
C MET A 2 5.63 20.80 -8.38
N LEU A 3 6.42 21.67 -7.73
CA LEU A 3 6.84 21.51 -6.32
C LEU A 3 5.99 22.30 -5.33
N ILE A 4 5.22 23.29 -5.78
CA ILE A 4 4.48 24.22 -4.91
C ILE A 4 3.14 23.60 -4.45
N ILE A 5 2.53 22.73 -5.27
CA ILE A 5 1.27 22.04 -4.92
C ILE A 5 1.52 20.89 -3.92
N ARG A 6 2.75 20.39 -3.80
CA ARG A 6 3.12 19.22 -2.98
C ARG A 6 3.05 19.49 -1.46
N ALA A 7 3.10 20.75 -1.04
CA ALA A 7 3.14 21.13 0.37
C ALA A 7 1.86 21.81 0.87
N SER A 8 1.10 22.50 0.01
CA SER A 8 -0.08 23.25 0.47
C SER A 8 -1.29 22.34 0.69
N VAL A 9 -1.64 21.47 -0.26
CA VAL A 9 -2.88 20.67 -0.17
C VAL A 9 -2.87 19.67 0.99
N LEU A 10 -1.76 18.99 1.25
CA LEU A 10 -1.68 18.03 2.35
C LEU A 10 -1.40 18.68 3.72
N ARG A 11 -0.81 19.87 3.76
CA ARG A 11 -0.48 20.58 5.01
C ARG A 11 -1.56 21.57 5.44
N GLU A 12 -2.37 22.07 4.51
CA GLU A 12 -3.57 22.89 4.80
C GLU A 12 -4.80 22.02 5.09
N CYS A 13 -4.93 20.82 4.51
CA CYS A 13 -6.09 19.94 4.79
C CYS A 13 -5.97 19.08 6.07
N LEU A 14 -4.81 19.04 6.73
CA LEU A 14 -4.54 18.14 7.86
C LEU A 14 -3.85 18.75 9.12
N PRO A 15 -3.98 20.05 9.49
CA PRO A 15 -3.52 20.50 10.82
C PRO A 15 -4.42 20.05 11.97
N GLU A 16 -5.74 20.03 11.77
CA GLU A 16 -6.72 19.88 12.86
C GLU A 16 -6.93 18.43 13.32
N VAL A 17 -6.56 17.45 12.49
CA VAL A 17 -6.73 16.01 12.78
C VAL A 17 -5.76 15.52 13.86
N PHE A 18 -4.60 16.19 14.02
CA PHE A 18 -3.53 15.74 14.91
C PHE A 18 -3.47 16.46 16.27
N ASN A 19 -4.34 17.46 16.52
CA ASN A 19 -4.24 18.36 17.69
C ASN A 19 -5.37 18.27 18.73
N SER A 20 -6.15 17.17 18.81
CA SER A 20 -7.14 17.02 19.90
C SER A 20 -7.04 15.69 20.66
N GLU A 21 -7.32 15.77 21.97
CA GLU A 21 -7.05 14.80 23.02
C GLU A 21 -7.70 13.40 22.85
N ALA A 22 -7.21 12.48 23.67
CA ALA A 22 -7.46 11.05 23.64
C ALA A 22 -8.82 10.67 24.26
N GLY A 23 -9.74 10.18 23.43
CA GLY A 23 -10.98 9.51 23.82
C GLY A 23 -11.53 8.67 22.67
N SER A 24 -12.31 7.61 22.96
CA SER A 24 -12.89 6.71 21.93
C SER A 24 -13.85 7.45 20.98
N GLY A 25 -14.68 8.34 21.52
CA GLY A 25 -15.54 9.22 20.72
C GLY A 25 -14.74 10.17 19.81
N ALA A 26 -13.60 10.67 20.28
CA ALA A 26 -12.70 11.53 19.49
C ALA A 26 -11.96 10.75 18.39
N LYS A 27 -11.74 9.44 18.54
CA LYS A 27 -11.16 8.60 17.48
C LYS A 27 -12.14 8.37 16.33
N GLN A 28 -13.41 8.13 16.66
CA GLN A 28 -14.46 7.89 15.66
C GLN A 28 -14.85 9.17 14.92
N ASP A 29 -14.93 10.31 15.62
CA ASP A 29 -15.09 11.64 15.01
C ASP A 29 -13.91 12.00 14.09
N ARG A 30 -12.67 11.70 14.52
CA ARG A 30 -11.49 11.83 13.65
C ARG A 30 -11.64 11.01 12.38
N GLN A 31 -12.02 9.73 12.47
CA GLN A 31 -12.21 8.90 11.29
C GLN A 31 -13.30 9.45 10.35
N HIS A 32 -14.40 9.91 10.91
CA HIS A 32 -15.48 10.51 10.11
C HIS A 32 -14.99 11.76 9.37
N LYS A 33 -14.24 12.64 10.05
CA LYS A 33 -13.60 13.81 9.42
C LYS A 33 -12.58 13.41 8.36
N LEU A 34 -11.69 12.46 8.64
CA LEU A 34 -10.74 11.91 7.67
C LEU A 34 -11.47 11.36 6.45
N SER A 35 -12.53 10.57 6.65
CA SER A 35 -13.35 9.97 5.60
C SER A 35 -14.00 11.04 4.71
N CYS A 36 -14.56 12.09 5.30
CA CYS A 36 -15.18 13.19 4.54
C CYS A 36 -14.15 13.99 3.74
N ILE A 37 -13.01 14.35 4.36
CA ILE A 37 -11.91 15.06 3.69
C ILE A 37 -11.35 14.21 2.56
N LEU A 38 -11.13 12.92 2.82
CA LEU A 38 -10.66 11.97 1.83
C LEU A 38 -11.60 11.86 0.64
N MET A 39 -12.90 11.66 0.88
CA MET A 39 -13.89 11.53 -0.17
C MET A 39 -13.89 12.78 -1.06
N LYS A 40 -13.85 13.98 -0.47
CA LYS A 40 -13.76 15.24 -1.20
C LYS A 40 -12.45 15.37 -2.00
N CYS A 41 -11.33 14.96 -1.41
CA CYS A 41 -10.03 14.93 -2.08
C CYS A 41 -10.04 13.96 -3.27
N LEU A 42 -10.59 12.76 -3.11
CA LEU A 42 -10.67 11.74 -4.16
C LEU A 42 -11.62 12.15 -5.29
N GLU A 43 -12.78 12.73 -4.97
CA GLU A 43 -13.71 13.28 -5.97
C GLU A 43 -13.06 14.40 -6.79
N TYR A 44 -12.40 15.34 -6.12
CA TYR A 44 -11.69 16.42 -6.80
C TYR A 44 -10.55 15.88 -7.66
N SER A 45 -9.75 14.95 -7.13
CA SER A 45 -8.69 14.29 -7.87
C SER A 45 -9.21 13.50 -9.08
N GLN A 46 -10.43 12.95 -9.04
CA GLN A 46 -11.02 12.24 -10.16
C GLN A 46 -11.34 13.19 -11.32
N SER A 47 -11.85 14.39 -11.03
CA SER A 47 -12.04 15.44 -12.03
C SER A 47 -10.70 15.82 -12.68
N ILE A 48 -9.66 16.04 -11.87
CA ILE A 48 -8.32 16.36 -12.38
C ILE A 48 -7.74 15.19 -13.18
N GLN A 49 -7.91 13.94 -12.74
CA GLN A 49 -7.43 12.74 -13.44
C GLN A 49 -7.98 12.69 -14.87
N SER A 50 -9.29 12.90 -15.06
CA SER A 50 -9.91 12.92 -16.39
C SER A 50 -9.34 14.04 -17.28
N GLN A 51 -9.10 15.22 -16.72
CA GLN A 51 -8.51 16.34 -17.48
C GLN A 51 -7.05 16.06 -17.84
N ALA A 52 -6.27 15.49 -16.91
CA ALA A 52 -4.88 15.13 -17.15
C ALA A 52 -4.75 14.07 -18.24
N GLU A 53 -5.62 13.07 -18.27
CA GLU A 53 -5.64 12.05 -19.33
C GLU A 53 -5.94 12.67 -20.70
N LYS A 54 -6.86 13.64 -20.79
CA LYS A 54 -7.12 14.40 -22.03
C LYS A 54 -5.91 15.21 -22.48
N VAL A 55 -5.25 15.89 -21.54
CA VAL A 55 -4.02 16.65 -21.82
C VAL A 55 -2.90 15.72 -22.27
N ASP A 56 -2.71 14.58 -21.58
CA ASP A 56 -1.71 13.58 -21.93
C ASP A 56 -1.95 13.01 -23.34
N ALA A 57 -3.20 12.75 -23.72
CA ALA A 57 -3.57 12.28 -25.05
C ALA A 57 -3.36 13.35 -26.14
N ALA A 58 -3.68 14.62 -25.84
CA ALA A 58 -3.45 15.74 -26.74
C ALA A 58 -1.94 15.98 -26.96
N LEU A 59 -1.15 15.95 -25.89
CA LEU A 59 0.31 16.05 -25.94
C LEU A 59 0.91 14.89 -26.73
N HIS A 60 0.45 13.66 -26.52
CA HIS A 60 0.89 12.51 -27.31
C HIS A 60 0.61 12.71 -28.81
N SER A 61 -0.60 13.14 -29.16
CA SER A 61 -1.00 13.39 -30.54
C SER A 61 -0.18 14.50 -31.20
N LEU A 62 0.14 15.56 -30.45
CA LEU A 62 0.99 16.65 -30.94
C LEU A 62 2.44 16.19 -31.11
N LEU A 63 2.99 15.45 -30.15
CA LEU A 63 4.36 14.95 -30.19
C LEU A 63 4.56 13.99 -31.36
N MET A 64 3.62 13.08 -31.60
CA MET A 64 3.67 12.16 -32.75
C MET A 64 3.69 12.89 -34.11
N LYS A 65 3.09 14.08 -34.20
CA LYS A 65 3.12 14.91 -35.43
C LYS A 65 4.44 15.64 -35.61
N LEU A 66 5.02 16.16 -34.53
CA LEU A 66 6.23 16.99 -34.56
C LEU A 66 7.51 16.14 -34.58
N GLU A 67 7.53 15.06 -33.81
CA GLU A 67 8.68 14.18 -33.61
C GLU A 67 8.21 12.71 -33.53
N PRO A 68 7.99 12.02 -34.67
CA PRO A 68 7.42 10.67 -34.69
C PRO A 68 8.24 9.60 -33.95
N GLN A 69 9.52 9.89 -33.67
CA GLN A 69 10.40 9.02 -32.91
C GLN A 69 10.23 9.19 -31.39
N ARG A 70 9.46 10.19 -30.94
CA ARG A 70 9.19 10.44 -29.52
C ARG A 70 7.74 10.10 -29.18
N GLN A 71 7.58 9.43 -28.04
CA GLN A 71 6.26 9.11 -27.48
C GLN A 71 6.07 9.84 -26.15
N HIS A 72 4.93 10.50 -26.00
CA HIS A 72 4.51 11.04 -24.71
C HIS A 72 3.98 9.89 -23.83
N LEU A 73 4.45 9.79 -22.59
CA LEU A 73 4.27 8.61 -21.73
C LEU A 73 3.18 8.79 -20.65
N ALA A 74 2.18 9.62 -20.91
CA ALA A 74 1.05 9.89 -20.00
C ALA A 74 1.51 10.24 -18.57
N CYS A 75 2.40 11.23 -18.46
CA CYS A 75 3.08 11.56 -17.21
C CYS A 75 2.14 12.24 -16.19
N LEU A 76 1.15 13.03 -16.63
CA LEU A 76 0.23 13.74 -15.73
C LEU A 76 -0.77 12.76 -15.10
N GLY A 77 -1.38 11.89 -15.90
CA GLY A 77 -2.30 10.85 -15.42
C GLY A 77 -1.60 9.87 -14.48
N THR A 78 -0.33 9.52 -14.75
CA THR A 78 0.49 8.68 -13.85
C THR A 78 0.78 9.39 -12.53
N TRP A 79 1.04 10.70 -12.56
CA TRP A 79 1.33 11.50 -11.36
C TRP A 79 0.10 11.64 -10.44
N ILE A 80 -1.07 11.91 -11.01
CA ILE A 80 -2.32 12.02 -10.21
C ILE A 80 -2.69 10.66 -9.62
N LEU A 81 -2.64 9.59 -10.43
CA LEU A 81 -2.90 8.23 -9.96
C LEU A 81 -2.00 7.86 -8.78
N TYR A 82 -0.71 8.20 -8.85
CA TYR A 82 0.23 7.99 -7.76
C TYR A 82 -0.24 8.68 -6.46
N HIS A 83 -0.69 9.94 -6.52
CA HIS A 83 -1.17 10.64 -5.32
C HIS A 83 -2.49 10.07 -4.80
N ASN A 84 -3.41 9.68 -5.67
CA ASN A 84 -4.65 9.01 -5.26
C ASN A 84 -4.36 7.72 -4.51
N LEU A 85 -3.49 6.87 -5.05
CA LEU A 85 -3.07 5.63 -4.39
C LEU A 85 -2.42 5.90 -3.03
N ARG A 86 -1.55 6.91 -2.94
CA ARG A 86 -0.91 7.30 -1.67
C ARG A 86 -1.94 7.74 -0.63
N ILE A 87 -2.94 8.53 -1.04
CA ILE A 87 -4.02 9.01 -0.19
C ILE A 87 -4.89 7.83 0.30
N MET A 88 -5.30 6.93 -0.60
CA MET A 88 -6.06 5.72 -0.25
C MET A 88 -5.30 4.81 0.72
N ILE A 89 -4.00 4.60 0.48
CA ILE A 89 -3.13 3.81 1.37
C ILE A 89 -3.05 4.45 2.75
N GLN A 90 -2.78 5.76 2.84
CA GLN A 90 -2.68 6.44 4.13
C GLN A 90 -3.99 6.41 4.91
N TYR A 91 -5.14 6.52 4.24
CA TYR A 91 -6.44 6.35 4.88
C TYR A 91 -6.57 4.99 5.55
N LEU A 92 -6.30 3.90 4.83
CA LEU A 92 -6.39 2.56 5.42
C LEU A 92 -5.39 2.38 6.57
N LEU A 93 -4.16 2.85 6.42
CA LEU A 93 -3.14 2.77 7.48
C LEU A 93 -3.52 3.58 8.72
N SER A 94 -4.16 4.74 8.55
CA SER A 94 -4.64 5.57 9.67
C SER A 94 -5.64 4.84 10.55
N GLY A 95 -6.42 3.90 10.00
CA GLY A 95 -7.33 3.08 10.80
C GLY A 95 -6.62 2.14 11.78
N PHE A 96 -5.37 1.74 11.52
CA PHE A 96 -4.55 1.04 12.51
C PHE A 96 -4.02 2.00 13.59
N GLU A 97 -3.50 3.17 13.18
CA GLU A 97 -2.98 4.18 14.11
C GLU A 97 -4.06 4.72 15.07
N LEU A 98 -5.30 4.81 14.60
CA LEU A 98 -6.47 5.21 15.38
C LEU A 98 -7.15 4.04 16.09
N GLU A 99 -6.65 2.81 15.94
CA GLU A 99 -7.19 1.57 16.54
C GLU A 99 -8.68 1.34 16.20
N LEU A 100 -9.05 1.57 14.94
CA LEU A 100 -10.43 1.48 14.45
C LEU A 100 -10.81 0.10 13.91
N TYR A 101 -9.81 -0.73 13.68
CA TYR A 101 -9.99 -2.09 13.18
C TYR A 101 -9.93 -3.08 14.33
N SER A 102 -10.92 -3.98 14.36
CA SER A 102 -10.86 -5.17 15.18
C SER A 102 -10.03 -6.26 14.50
N MET A 103 -9.51 -7.22 15.27
CA MET A 103 -8.70 -8.33 14.77
C MET A 103 -9.32 -9.05 13.56
N HIS A 104 -10.63 -9.29 13.57
CA HIS A 104 -11.34 -9.97 12.49
C HIS A 104 -11.45 -9.15 11.19
N GLU A 105 -11.11 -7.87 11.22
CA GLU A 105 -11.10 -6.98 10.07
C GLU A 105 -9.72 -6.92 9.39
N TYR A 106 -8.65 -7.26 10.11
CA TYR A 106 -7.27 -7.09 9.63
C TYR A 106 -7.01 -7.77 8.30
N TYR A 107 -7.58 -8.96 8.08
CA TYR A 107 -7.26 -9.76 6.90
C TYR A 107 -7.67 -9.07 5.59
N TYR A 108 -8.87 -8.48 5.51
CA TYR A 108 -9.32 -7.81 4.30
C TYR A 108 -8.69 -6.42 4.14
N ILE A 109 -8.34 -5.73 5.24
CA ILE A 109 -7.59 -4.47 5.18
C ILE A 109 -6.19 -4.70 4.62
N TYR A 110 -5.45 -5.67 5.19
CA TYR A 110 -4.11 -6.00 4.70
C TYR A 110 -4.13 -6.59 3.30
N TRP A 111 -5.13 -7.40 2.95
CA TRP A 111 -5.32 -7.90 1.58
C TRP A 111 -5.49 -6.74 0.59
N TYR A 112 -6.38 -5.78 0.90
CA TYR A 112 -6.64 -4.64 0.02
C TYR A 112 -5.39 -3.76 -0.12
N LEU A 113 -4.62 -3.59 0.95
CA LEU A 113 -3.31 -2.94 0.89
C LEU A 113 -2.34 -3.71 -0.02
N SER A 114 -2.14 -5.01 0.19
CA SER A 114 -1.08 -5.78 -0.49
C SER A 114 -1.39 -6.14 -1.94
N GLU A 115 -2.55 -6.73 -2.18
CA GLU A 115 -2.94 -7.32 -3.47
C GLU A 115 -3.50 -6.26 -4.42
N PHE A 116 -4.03 -5.16 -3.87
CA PHE A 116 -4.67 -4.12 -4.66
C PHE A 116 -3.86 -2.81 -4.65
N LEU A 117 -3.88 -2.04 -3.56
CA LEU A 117 -3.32 -0.67 -3.58
C LEU A 117 -1.81 -0.63 -3.83
N TYR A 118 -1.02 -1.44 -3.14
CA TYR A 118 0.42 -1.49 -3.37
C TYR A 118 0.76 -2.11 -4.73
N ALA A 119 -0.03 -3.06 -5.22
CA ALA A 119 0.16 -3.60 -6.57
C ALA A 119 -0.03 -2.49 -7.64
N TRP A 120 -1.09 -1.69 -7.51
CA TRP A 120 -1.31 -0.52 -8.36
C TRP A 120 -0.20 0.54 -8.21
N LEU A 121 0.25 0.81 -6.99
CA LEU A 121 1.30 1.78 -6.72
C LEU A 121 2.62 1.34 -7.36
N MET A 122 2.98 0.06 -7.26
CA MET A 122 4.20 -0.49 -7.85
C MET A 122 4.15 -0.41 -9.39
N SER A 123 3.02 -0.76 -10.00
CA SER A 123 2.81 -0.60 -11.45
C SER A 123 2.93 0.87 -11.88
N THR A 124 2.37 1.80 -11.10
CA THR A 124 2.43 3.25 -11.35
C THR A 124 3.86 3.78 -11.24
N LEU A 125 4.59 3.40 -10.18
CA LEU A 125 5.99 3.77 -9.98
C LEU A 125 6.91 3.19 -11.05
N SER A 126 6.67 1.94 -11.49
CA SER A 126 7.44 1.31 -12.56
C SER A 126 7.26 2.02 -13.91
N ARG A 127 6.01 2.43 -14.23
CA ARG A 127 5.72 3.26 -15.40
C ARG A 127 6.44 4.61 -15.33
N ALA A 128 6.44 5.25 -14.16
CA ALA A 128 7.14 6.52 -13.95
C ALA A 128 8.67 6.39 -14.08
N ASP A 129 9.29 5.37 -13.47
CA ASP A 129 10.74 5.09 -13.55
C ASP A 129 11.15 4.82 -15.01
N SER A 130 10.36 4.01 -15.73
CA SER A 130 10.59 3.70 -17.15
C SER A 130 10.52 4.96 -18.03
N SER A 131 9.58 5.86 -17.72
CA SER A 131 9.41 7.12 -18.45
C SER A 131 10.58 8.07 -18.24
N GLN A 132 11.05 8.21 -17.00
CA GLN A 132 12.25 8.99 -16.68
C GLN A 132 13.50 8.42 -17.38
N MET A 133 13.66 7.10 -17.39
CA MET A 133 14.79 6.46 -18.07
C MET A 133 14.74 6.65 -19.59
N ALA A 134 13.56 6.68 -20.20
CA ALA A 134 13.42 6.98 -21.62
C ALA A 134 13.83 8.43 -21.94
N GLU A 135 13.39 9.39 -21.12
CA GLU A 135 13.74 10.81 -21.26
C GLU A 135 15.24 11.06 -21.06
N GLU A 136 15.86 10.41 -20.07
CA GLU A 136 17.31 10.50 -19.86
C GLU A 136 18.10 9.96 -21.06
N ARG A 137 17.68 8.85 -21.67
CA ARG A 137 18.33 8.29 -22.87
C ARG A 137 18.28 9.26 -24.05
N ILE A 138 17.13 9.87 -24.29
CA ILE A 138 16.94 10.85 -25.35
C ILE A 138 17.84 12.08 -25.12
N LEU A 139 17.89 12.59 -23.88
CA LEU A 139 18.75 13.73 -23.54
C LEU A 139 20.24 13.40 -23.75
N GLU A 140 20.66 12.19 -23.38
CA GLU A 140 22.04 11.74 -23.60
C GLU A 140 22.41 11.61 -25.08
N GLU A 141 21.49 11.15 -25.93
CA GLU A 141 21.69 11.09 -27.38
C GLU A 141 21.80 12.48 -28.01
N GLN A 142 20.97 13.43 -27.57
CA GLN A 142 21.07 14.82 -28.02
C GLN A 142 22.38 15.51 -27.60
N LEU A 143 22.89 15.20 -26.40
CA LEU A 143 24.14 15.77 -25.89
C LEU A 143 25.39 15.16 -26.56
N LYS A 144 25.34 13.89 -26.98
CA LYS A 144 26.43 13.24 -27.74
C LYS A 144 26.70 13.89 -29.10
N GLY A 145 25.73 14.59 -29.67
CA GLY A 145 25.90 15.36 -30.90
C GLY A 145 26.71 16.67 -30.75
N ARG A 146 27.04 17.13 -29.53
CA ARG A 146 27.63 18.47 -29.32
C ARG A 146 28.96 18.57 -28.58
N SER A 147 29.52 17.55 -27.92
CA SER A 147 30.95 17.60 -27.51
C SER A 147 31.54 16.25 -27.08
N SER A 148 32.78 15.99 -27.49
CA SER A 148 33.60 14.83 -27.13
C SER A 148 34.36 15.01 -25.80
N LYS A 149 33.67 15.23 -24.68
CA LYS A 149 34.33 15.19 -23.35
C LYS A 149 33.68 14.13 -22.45
N LYS A 150 34.39 13.00 -22.32
CA LYS A 150 34.11 11.89 -21.38
C LYS A 150 34.26 12.38 -19.94
N THR A 151 33.22 13.01 -19.39
CA THR A 151 33.11 13.18 -17.93
C THR A 151 32.60 11.86 -17.34
N LYS A 152 33.34 11.27 -16.39
CA LYS A 152 32.94 10.06 -15.66
C LYS A 152 31.51 10.22 -15.15
N LYS A 153 30.56 9.48 -15.72
CA LYS A 153 29.17 9.45 -15.26
C LYS A 153 29.16 8.92 -13.82
N LYS A 154 29.05 9.81 -12.83
CA LYS A 154 28.53 9.42 -11.51
C LYS A 154 27.17 8.76 -11.77
N LYS A 155 26.95 7.54 -11.28
CA LYS A 155 25.60 6.93 -11.25
C LYS A 155 24.68 7.95 -10.58
N LYS A 156 23.83 8.63 -11.36
CA LYS A 156 22.82 9.52 -10.80
C LYS A 156 21.90 8.65 -9.95
N ALA A 157 21.59 9.13 -8.74
CA ALA A 157 20.66 8.45 -7.85
C ALA A 157 19.31 8.32 -8.55
N ARG A 158 18.73 7.12 -8.59
CA ARG A 158 17.36 6.93 -9.09
C ARG A 158 16.41 7.70 -8.17
N PRO A 159 15.73 8.77 -8.64
CA PRO A 159 14.92 9.64 -7.79
C PRO A 159 13.81 8.90 -7.05
N LEU A 160 13.24 7.86 -7.67
CA LEU A 160 12.16 7.03 -7.13
C LEU A 160 12.65 5.78 -6.38
N GLY A 161 13.95 5.51 -6.35
CA GLY A 161 14.50 4.26 -5.82
C GLY A 161 14.09 4.00 -4.37
N LYS A 162 14.24 4.99 -3.49
CA LYS A 162 13.83 4.86 -2.07
C LYS A 162 12.34 4.56 -1.94
N GLU A 163 11.51 5.22 -2.73
CA GLU A 163 10.06 5.06 -2.65
C GLU A 163 9.59 3.69 -3.15
N ILE A 164 10.17 3.21 -4.25
CA ILE A 164 9.93 1.85 -4.77
C ILE A 164 10.31 0.82 -3.71
N THR A 165 11.51 0.94 -3.14
CA THR A 165 12.00 0.03 -2.10
C THR A 165 11.07 0.02 -0.88
N MET A 166 10.65 1.18 -0.38
CA MET A 166 9.75 1.27 0.77
C MET A 166 8.35 0.72 0.43
N SER A 167 7.80 1.03 -0.75
CA SER A 167 6.49 0.53 -1.18
C SER A 167 6.49 -0.99 -1.30
N GLN A 168 7.57 -1.58 -1.83
CA GLN A 168 7.73 -3.02 -1.95
C GLN A 168 7.87 -3.72 -0.59
N ALA A 169 8.59 -3.10 0.36
CA ALA A 169 8.69 -3.61 1.73
C ALA A 169 7.32 -3.60 2.43
N TYR A 170 6.58 -2.49 2.33
CA TYR A 170 5.23 -2.36 2.87
C TYR A 170 4.25 -3.35 2.25
N GLN A 171 4.30 -3.55 0.93
CA GLN A 171 3.49 -4.56 0.24
C GLN A 171 3.72 -5.95 0.82
N ASN A 172 4.99 -6.33 1.03
CA ASN A 172 5.34 -7.61 1.61
C ASN A 172 4.94 -7.72 3.09
N MET A 173 5.06 -6.66 3.88
CA MET A 173 4.55 -6.67 5.25
C MET A 173 3.03 -6.87 5.30
N CYS A 174 2.27 -6.18 4.44
CA CYS A 174 0.82 -6.35 4.32
C CYS A 174 0.47 -7.77 3.85
N ALA A 175 1.15 -8.30 2.84
CA ALA A 175 0.93 -9.67 2.35
C ALA A 175 1.21 -10.70 3.45
N GLY A 176 2.30 -10.52 4.20
CA GLY A 176 2.63 -11.37 5.34
C GLY A 176 1.54 -11.35 6.41
N MET A 177 1.05 -10.17 6.78
CA MET A 177 -0.04 -10.04 7.75
C MET A 177 -1.36 -10.61 7.24
N TYR A 178 -1.71 -10.39 5.96
CA TYR A 178 -2.89 -10.99 5.35
C TYR A 178 -2.86 -12.52 5.46
N LYS A 179 -1.76 -13.16 5.02
CA LYS A 179 -1.60 -14.62 5.11
C LYS A 179 -1.62 -15.11 6.56
N THR A 180 -1.02 -14.36 7.47
CA THR A 180 -1.07 -14.65 8.92
C THR A 180 -2.50 -14.67 9.44
N MET A 181 -3.31 -13.67 9.09
CA MET A 181 -4.68 -13.57 9.57
C MET A 181 -5.58 -14.67 9.01
N VAL A 182 -5.42 -15.02 7.72
CA VAL A 182 -6.17 -16.14 7.12
C VAL A 182 -5.79 -17.47 7.78
N ALA A 183 -4.50 -17.71 8.01
CA ALA A 183 -4.03 -18.93 8.68
C ALA A 183 -4.56 -19.05 10.11
N LEU A 184 -4.53 -17.95 10.87
CA LEU A 184 -5.11 -17.88 12.22
C LEU A 184 -6.62 -18.11 12.21
N ASP A 185 -7.35 -17.59 11.21
CA ASP A 185 -8.79 -17.82 11.08
C ASP A 185 -9.09 -19.31 10.82
N MET A 186 -8.31 -19.95 9.96
CA MET A 186 -8.42 -21.39 9.68
C MET A 186 -8.16 -22.26 10.91
N ASP A 187 -7.25 -21.83 11.79
CA ASP A 187 -6.97 -22.49 13.06
C ASP A 187 -7.99 -22.12 14.17
N GLY A 188 -9.02 -21.34 13.87
CA GLY A 188 -10.03 -20.90 14.84
C GLY A 188 -9.51 -19.90 15.88
N LYS A 189 -8.39 -19.22 15.57
CA LYS A 189 -7.71 -18.26 16.46
C LYS A 189 -8.08 -16.81 16.19
N VAL A 190 -9.14 -16.56 15.43
CA VAL A 190 -9.71 -15.22 15.20
C VAL A 190 -11.08 -15.13 15.84
N ARG A 191 -11.24 -14.20 16.79
CA ARG A 191 -12.55 -13.94 17.40
C ARG A 191 -13.44 -13.19 16.41
N LYS A 192 -14.46 -13.86 15.89
CA LYS A 192 -15.51 -13.24 15.09
C LYS A 192 -16.62 -12.72 16.00
N PRO A 193 -17.16 -11.52 15.75
CA PRO A 193 -18.32 -11.06 16.48
C PRO A 193 -19.54 -11.92 16.12
N GLN A 194 -20.34 -12.27 17.14
CA GLN A 194 -21.69 -12.79 16.95
C GLN A 194 -22.65 -11.61 17.05
N PHE A 195 -22.96 -10.99 15.92
CA PHE A 195 -23.95 -9.92 15.86
C PHE A 195 -25.13 -10.36 15.01
N GLU A 196 -26.35 -10.16 15.51
CA GLU A 196 -27.59 -10.46 14.79
C GLU A 196 -27.88 -9.45 13.66
N LEU A 197 -27.29 -8.24 13.73
CA LEU A 197 -27.55 -7.11 12.82
C LEU A 197 -26.32 -6.65 12.01
N ASP A 198 -25.19 -7.35 12.12
CA ASP A 198 -23.93 -6.94 11.46
C ASP A 198 -23.32 -8.12 10.70
N SER A 199 -22.84 -7.85 9.49
CA SER A 199 -22.21 -8.83 8.61
C SER A 199 -20.84 -8.36 8.17
N GLU A 200 -19.96 -9.30 7.83
CA GLU A 200 -18.65 -8.97 7.27
C GLU A 200 -18.76 -8.08 6.04
N GLN A 201 -19.79 -8.29 5.22
CA GLN A 201 -20.08 -7.48 4.04
C GLN A 201 -20.33 -6.02 4.41
N VAL A 202 -21.22 -5.75 5.37
CA VAL A 202 -21.56 -4.39 5.79
C VAL A 202 -20.32 -3.67 6.34
N ARG A 203 -19.52 -4.35 7.17
CA ARG A 203 -18.26 -3.79 7.68
C ARG A 203 -17.29 -3.47 6.54
N TYR A 204 -17.08 -4.41 5.62
CA TYR A 204 -16.23 -4.22 4.46
C TYR A 204 -16.66 -3.01 3.64
N GLU A 205 -17.94 -2.96 3.24
CA GLU A 205 -18.51 -1.87 2.45
C GLU A 205 -18.35 -0.53 3.15
N HIS A 206 -18.56 -0.46 4.47
CA HIS A 206 -18.35 0.76 5.24
C HIS A 206 -16.88 1.19 5.29
N ARG A 207 -15.91 0.25 5.43
CA ARG A 207 -14.48 0.59 5.46
C ARG A 207 -14.01 1.16 4.13
N PHE A 208 -14.52 0.64 3.02
CA PHE A 208 -14.09 1.00 1.66
C PHE A 208 -15.02 2.00 0.95
N ALA A 209 -16.15 2.39 1.55
CA ALA A 209 -17.10 3.35 0.99
C ALA A 209 -16.45 4.64 0.45
N PRO A 210 -15.43 5.24 1.10
CA PRO A 210 -14.78 6.46 0.58
C PRO A 210 -14.10 6.28 -0.77
N PHE A 211 -13.87 5.04 -1.24
CA PHE A 211 -13.24 4.74 -2.51
C PHE A 211 -14.24 4.59 -3.66
N ASN A 212 -15.54 4.59 -3.40
CA ASN A 212 -16.57 4.38 -4.41
C ASN A 212 -16.61 5.46 -5.50
N SER A 213 -16.10 6.66 -5.23
CA SER A 213 -16.01 7.76 -6.20
C SER A 213 -14.76 7.69 -7.09
N VAL A 214 -13.80 6.80 -6.79
CA VAL A 214 -12.57 6.63 -7.56
C VAL A 214 -12.82 5.72 -8.75
N VAL A 215 -12.46 6.16 -9.95
CA VAL A 215 -12.59 5.34 -11.17
C VAL A 215 -11.34 4.48 -11.37
N THR A 216 -10.16 5.05 -11.08
CA THR A 216 -8.87 4.38 -11.30
C THR A 216 -8.01 4.47 -10.03
N PRO A 217 -7.71 3.34 -9.36
CA PRO A 217 -8.17 2.00 -9.68
C PRO A 217 -9.66 1.81 -9.27
N PRO A 218 -10.42 0.93 -9.95
CA PRO A 218 -11.85 0.74 -9.65
C PRO A 218 -12.03 0.08 -8.28
N PRO A 219 -13.00 0.51 -7.45
CA PRO A 219 -13.22 -0.07 -6.13
C PRO A 219 -13.50 -1.57 -6.23
N VAL A 220 -12.90 -2.35 -5.34
CA VAL A 220 -13.19 -3.78 -5.21
C VAL A 220 -14.38 -3.95 -4.29
N HIS A 221 -15.47 -4.52 -4.81
CA HIS A 221 -16.66 -4.83 -4.01
C HIS A 221 -16.47 -6.13 -3.21
N TYR A 222 -17.27 -6.30 -2.17
CA TYR A 222 -17.13 -7.44 -1.25
C TYR A 222 -17.17 -8.80 -1.95
N ILE A 223 -18.09 -9.00 -2.90
CA ILE A 223 -18.19 -10.25 -3.68
C ILE A 223 -16.89 -10.55 -4.43
N GLN A 224 -16.35 -9.55 -5.12
CA GLN A 224 -15.08 -9.67 -5.86
C GLN A 224 -13.91 -9.95 -4.91
N PHE A 225 -13.90 -9.34 -3.72
CA PHE A 225 -12.92 -9.66 -2.69
C PHE A 225 -12.98 -11.14 -2.30
N LYS A 226 -14.18 -11.69 -2.04
CA LYS A 226 -14.33 -13.12 -1.70
C LYS A 226 -13.87 -14.03 -2.83
N GLU A 227 -14.19 -13.72 -4.08
CA GLU A 227 -13.72 -14.48 -5.25
C GLU A 227 -12.19 -14.46 -5.39
N MET A 228 -11.58 -13.28 -5.27
CA MET A 228 -10.13 -13.13 -5.40
C MET A 228 -9.36 -13.74 -4.23
N SER A 229 -9.94 -13.78 -3.03
CA SER A 229 -9.34 -14.37 -1.83
C SER A 229 -9.70 -15.84 -1.59
N ASP A 230 -10.57 -16.45 -2.42
CA ASP A 230 -10.96 -17.84 -2.25
C ASP A 230 -9.76 -18.79 -2.42
N LEU A 231 -9.50 -19.61 -1.39
CA LEU A 231 -8.44 -20.61 -1.39
C LEU A 231 -8.86 -21.91 -2.08
N LYS A 232 -10.17 -22.13 -2.30
CA LYS A 232 -10.69 -23.34 -2.96
C LYS A 232 -10.36 -23.41 -4.45
N LYS A 233 -9.90 -22.29 -5.04
CA LYS A 233 -9.42 -22.25 -6.43
C LYS A 233 -8.10 -23.00 -6.66
N TYR A 234 -7.38 -23.35 -5.59
CA TYR A 234 -6.14 -24.13 -5.67
C TYR A 234 -6.43 -25.61 -5.46
N ASN A 235 -5.65 -26.49 -6.11
CA ASN A 235 -5.80 -27.94 -6.00
C ASN A 235 -4.47 -28.63 -5.64
N PRO A 236 -4.29 -29.16 -4.41
CA PRO A 236 -5.23 -29.06 -3.28
C PRO A 236 -5.29 -27.63 -2.71
N PRO A 237 -6.38 -27.25 -2.00
CA PRO A 237 -6.43 -25.97 -1.28
C PRO A 237 -5.33 -25.90 -0.21
N PRO A 238 -4.64 -24.76 -0.05
CA PRO A 238 -3.58 -24.62 0.94
C PRO A 238 -4.14 -24.71 2.37
N GLY A 239 -3.41 -25.39 3.25
CA GLY A 239 -3.71 -25.45 4.68
C GLY A 239 -3.19 -24.24 5.45
N SER A 240 -3.52 -24.15 6.75
CA SER A 240 -3.02 -23.07 7.62
C SER A 240 -1.48 -23.06 7.71
N ALA A 241 -0.84 -24.23 7.75
CA ALA A 241 0.61 -24.36 7.74
C ALA A 241 1.27 -23.77 6.48
N ASP A 242 0.67 -23.99 5.30
CA ASP A 242 1.16 -23.42 4.04
C ASP A 242 1.07 -21.89 4.03
N LEU A 243 -0.02 -21.36 4.59
CA LEU A 243 -0.24 -19.92 4.70
C LEU A 243 0.71 -19.26 5.71
N TYR A 244 1.00 -19.90 6.85
CA TYR A 244 2.04 -19.42 7.77
C TYR A 244 3.41 -19.41 7.10
N LEU A 245 3.75 -20.45 6.34
CA LEU A 245 5.02 -20.48 5.61
C LEU A 245 5.06 -19.38 4.53
N ALA A 246 3.96 -19.14 3.82
CA ALA A 246 3.84 -18.04 2.87
C ALA A 246 3.98 -16.68 3.56
N ALA A 247 3.36 -16.49 4.73
CA ALA A 247 3.52 -15.29 5.53
C ALA A 247 4.98 -15.04 5.92
N SER A 248 5.68 -16.08 6.39
CA SER A 248 7.10 -16.03 6.72
C SER A 248 7.96 -15.61 5.53
N LYS A 249 7.68 -16.13 4.32
CA LYS A 249 8.38 -15.75 3.08
C LYS A 249 8.19 -14.26 2.77
N HIS A 250 6.99 -13.73 2.91
CA HIS A 250 6.73 -12.30 2.70
C HIS A 250 7.48 -11.42 3.72
N PHE A 251 7.45 -11.76 5.01
CA PHE A 251 8.23 -11.02 6.01
C PHE A 251 9.75 -11.11 5.76
N GLN A 252 10.24 -12.27 5.32
CA GLN A 252 11.63 -12.45 4.92
C GLN A 252 11.99 -11.58 3.71
N GLN A 253 11.10 -11.48 2.72
CA GLN A 253 11.32 -10.62 1.57
C GLN A 253 11.36 -9.14 1.97
N ALA A 254 10.44 -8.69 2.83
CA ALA A 254 10.46 -7.34 3.38
C ALA A 254 11.78 -7.05 4.13
N LYS A 255 12.23 -8.00 4.95
CA LYS A 255 13.52 -7.92 5.64
C LYS A 255 14.69 -7.75 4.66
N LEU A 256 14.79 -8.60 3.64
CA LEU A 256 15.89 -8.55 2.67
C LEU A 256 15.92 -7.22 1.90
N ILE A 257 14.74 -6.73 1.50
CA ILE A 257 14.61 -5.42 0.82
C ILE A 257 15.12 -4.30 1.74
N LEU A 258 14.69 -4.29 3.00
CA LEU A 258 15.02 -3.23 3.95
C LEU A 258 16.46 -3.27 4.44
N GLU A 259 17.06 -4.46 4.61
CA GLU A 259 18.47 -4.62 4.97
C GLU A 259 19.41 -4.17 3.84
N SER A 260 18.92 -4.11 2.60
CA SER A 260 19.68 -3.56 1.45
C SER A 260 19.69 -2.02 1.39
N VAL A 261 18.90 -1.33 2.22
CA VAL A 261 18.81 0.14 2.21
C VAL A 261 20.06 0.75 2.85
N PRO A 262 20.82 1.60 2.12
CA PRO A 262 21.94 2.32 2.72
C PRO A 262 21.44 3.40 3.68
N ASN A 263 22.06 3.50 4.86
CA ASN A 263 21.68 4.45 5.93
C ASN A 263 20.18 4.34 6.31
N PRO A 264 19.76 3.22 6.91
CA PRO A 264 18.36 2.98 7.25
C PRO A 264 17.84 4.03 8.25
N ASP A 265 16.71 4.65 7.92
CA ASP A 265 16.06 5.60 8.81
C ASP A 265 15.24 4.89 9.91
N ALA A 266 14.63 5.68 10.80
CA ALA A 266 13.85 5.14 11.92
C ALA A 266 12.69 4.26 11.45
N GLU A 267 12.11 4.54 10.28
CA GLU A 267 11.00 3.77 9.74
C GLU A 267 11.44 2.38 9.28
N VAL A 268 12.55 2.32 8.53
CA VAL A 268 13.17 1.04 8.13
C VAL A 268 13.45 0.17 9.35
N ASN A 269 14.02 0.75 10.40
CA ASN A 269 14.35 0.02 11.63
C ASN A 269 13.11 -0.47 12.39
N ARG A 270 12.02 0.31 12.44
CA ARG A 270 10.76 -0.13 13.06
C ARG A 270 10.15 -1.31 12.31
N ILE A 271 10.12 -1.28 10.98
CA ILE A 271 9.58 -2.39 10.20
C ILE A 271 10.44 -3.65 10.38
N LEU A 272 11.77 -3.52 10.39
CA LEU A 272 12.68 -4.64 10.66
C LEU A 272 12.47 -5.25 12.06
N LYS A 273 12.18 -4.41 13.07
CA LYS A 273 11.87 -4.85 14.44
C LYS A 273 10.59 -5.71 14.50
N VAL A 274 9.65 -5.50 13.58
CA VAL A 274 8.42 -6.30 13.48
C VAL A 274 8.60 -7.54 12.59
N ALA A 275 9.25 -7.38 11.43
CA ALA A 275 9.42 -8.45 10.46
C ALA A 275 10.21 -9.64 11.05
N LYS A 276 11.29 -9.36 11.79
CA LYS A 276 12.20 -10.40 12.32
C LYS A 276 11.51 -11.38 13.27
N PRO A 277 10.81 -10.93 14.34
CA PRO A 277 10.01 -11.82 15.17
C PRO A 277 8.92 -12.55 14.38
N ASN A 278 8.18 -11.85 13.51
CA ASN A 278 7.08 -12.47 12.77
C ASN A 278 7.57 -13.58 11.83
N ILE A 279 8.76 -13.50 11.24
CA ILE A 279 9.36 -14.61 10.47
C ILE A 279 9.46 -15.88 11.33
N VAL A 280 9.95 -15.74 12.57
CA VAL A 280 10.16 -16.86 13.49
C VAL A 280 8.83 -17.43 13.95
N VAL A 281 7.93 -16.56 14.41
CA VAL A 281 6.59 -16.93 14.91
C VAL A 281 5.80 -17.67 13.84
N MET A 282 5.79 -17.19 12.60
CA MET A 282 5.10 -17.87 11.50
C MET A 282 5.69 -19.25 11.20
N LYS A 283 7.02 -19.42 11.25
CA LYS A 283 7.65 -20.74 11.09
C LYS A 283 7.30 -21.70 12.23
N LEU A 284 7.22 -21.21 13.47
CA LEU A 284 6.80 -22.02 14.61
C LEU A 284 5.35 -22.51 14.46
N LEU A 285 4.44 -21.62 14.05
CA LEU A 285 3.04 -21.98 13.79
C LEU A 285 2.91 -22.98 12.64
N ALA A 286 3.67 -22.79 11.55
CA ALA A 286 3.73 -23.75 10.45
C ALA A 286 4.20 -25.14 10.91
N GLY A 287 5.13 -25.19 11.89
CA GLY A 287 5.60 -26.42 12.52
C GLY A 287 4.65 -27.03 13.57
N GLY A 288 3.47 -26.43 13.78
CA GLY A 288 2.46 -26.94 14.72
C GLY A 288 2.64 -26.47 16.17
N HIS A 289 3.53 -25.51 16.45
CA HIS A 289 3.69 -24.97 17.80
C HIS A 289 2.39 -24.33 18.28
N LYS A 290 1.91 -24.74 19.48
CA LYS A 290 0.65 -24.27 20.08
C LYS A 290 -0.57 -24.44 19.16
N LYS A 291 -0.58 -25.47 18.32
CA LYS A 291 -1.71 -25.77 17.43
C LYS A 291 -2.99 -26.10 18.21
N GLU A 292 -2.87 -26.92 19.24
CA GLU A 292 -3.99 -27.36 20.09
C GLU A 292 -4.46 -26.29 21.10
N THR A 293 -3.69 -25.22 21.27
CA THR A 293 -3.97 -24.17 22.24
C THR A 293 -5.06 -23.24 21.71
N LYS A 294 -6.14 -23.05 22.51
CA LYS A 294 -7.24 -22.13 22.20
C LYS A 294 -6.97 -20.67 22.58
N VAL A 295 -5.81 -20.38 23.15
CA VAL A 295 -5.41 -19.01 23.51
C VAL A 295 -5.22 -18.21 22.23
N LEU A 296 -5.88 -17.05 22.18
CA LEU A 296 -5.81 -16.15 21.04
C LEU A 296 -4.43 -15.46 20.99
N PRO A 297 -3.88 -15.21 19.80
CA PRO A 297 -2.65 -14.46 19.67
C PRO A 297 -2.86 -13.00 20.08
N GLU A 298 -1.81 -12.39 20.62
CA GLU A 298 -1.76 -10.95 20.89
C GLU A 298 -1.04 -10.24 19.73
N PHE A 299 -1.55 -9.06 19.36
CA PHE A 299 -0.96 -8.20 18.32
C PHE A 299 -0.40 -6.95 18.96
N ASP A 300 0.92 -6.89 19.08
CA ASP A 300 1.63 -5.78 19.73
C ASP A 300 2.07 -4.73 18.70
N PHE A 301 1.38 -3.60 18.68
CA PHE A 301 1.65 -2.45 17.80
C PHE A 301 2.68 -1.46 18.37
N SER A 302 3.27 -1.72 19.54
CA SER A 302 4.21 -0.80 20.19
C SER A 302 5.47 -0.52 19.37
N ALA A 303 5.90 -1.48 18.53
CA ALA A 303 7.06 -1.32 17.66
C ALA A 303 6.73 -0.54 16.36
N HIS A 304 5.49 -0.65 15.86
CA HIS A 304 5.07 -0.02 14.62
C HIS A 304 3.54 0.13 14.57
N LYS A 305 3.07 1.34 14.26
CA LYS A 305 1.65 1.71 14.28
C LYS A 305 0.76 0.97 13.28
N TYR A 306 1.32 0.40 12.22
CA TYR A 306 0.54 -0.32 11.20
C TYR A 306 0.78 -1.84 11.19
N PHE A 307 1.84 -2.31 11.85
CA PHE A 307 2.27 -3.71 11.74
C PHE A 307 2.57 -4.24 13.14
N PRO A 308 1.79 -5.21 13.64
CA PRO A 308 2.01 -5.75 14.96
C PRO A 308 3.08 -6.84 14.98
N ILE A 309 3.75 -6.98 16.11
CA ILE A 309 4.45 -8.22 16.45
C ILE A 309 3.39 -9.23 16.91
N VAL A 310 3.34 -10.38 16.25
CA VAL A 310 2.42 -11.46 16.61
C VAL A 310 3.02 -12.26 17.77
N LYS A 311 2.33 -12.30 18.91
CA LYS A 311 2.74 -13.08 20.09
C LYS A 311 1.80 -14.25 20.26
N ILE A 312 2.36 -15.44 20.49
CA ILE A 312 1.59 -16.65 20.81
C ILE A 312 1.78 -16.94 22.29
N ILE A 313 0.71 -16.78 23.08
CA ILE A 313 0.71 -16.92 24.55
C ILE A 313 0.65 -18.37 24.98
#